data_AF-A0A382KMP9-F1
#
_entry.id   AF-A0A382KMP9-F1
#
_cell.length_a   1.000
_cell.length_b   1.000
_cell.length_c   1.000
_cell.angle_alpha   90.00
_cell.angle_beta   90.00
_cell.angle_gamma   90.00
#
_symmetry.space_group_name_H-M   'P 1'
#
loop_
_entity.id
_entity.type
_entity.pdbx_description
1 polymer ?
#
loop_
_entity_poly.entity_id
_entity_poly.type
_entity_poly.pdbx_seq_one_letter_code
_entity_poly.pdbx_strand_id
1 'polypeptide(L)' 'MKLQKSKRIFKKIIASKVYDVASFTPLSSARLLSKKLKNNILLKREDMQPVFSFKVRGAYNKISILKE' A
#
# COMPACT_ATOMS: atom_id res chain seq x y z
N MET A 1 15.97 18.54 12.13
CA MET A 1 14.66 18.23 12.78
C MET A 1 13.69 17.49 11.81
N LYS A 2 13.83 16.19 11.53
CA LYS A 2 12.85 15.44 10.69
C LYS A 2 12.60 13.96 11.05
N LEU A 3 13.18 13.41 12.12
CA LEU A 3 13.01 11.99 12.49
C LEU A 3 11.81 11.70 13.42
N GLN A 4 11.33 12.68 14.21
CA GLN A 4 10.22 12.47 15.14
C GLN A 4 8.86 12.23 14.45
N LYS A 5 8.56 12.95 13.34
CA LYS A 5 7.32 12.72 12.57
C LYS A 5 7.26 11.32 11.95
N SER A 6 8.41 10.78 11.54
CA SER A 6 8.52 9.41 10.99
C SER A 6 8.12 8.35 12.02
N LYS A 7 8.61 8.45 13.26
CA LYS A 7 8.24 7.51 14.34
C LYS A 7 6.73 7.43 14.59
N ARG A 8 6.03 8.57 14.54
CA ARG A 8 4.57 8.61 14.74
C ARG A 8 3.80 7.94 13.59
N ILE A 9 4.21 8.19 12.35
CA ILE A 9 3.58 7.58 11.17
C ILE A 9 3.83 6.08 11.15
N PHE A 10 5.05 5.65 11.44
CA PHE A 10 5.41 4.23 11.51
C PHE A 10 4.53 3.45 12.49
N LYS A 11 4.34 3.98 13.71
CA LYS A 11 3.41 3.40 14.70
C LYS A 11 1.98 3.29 14.16
N LYS A 12 1.49 4.31 13.45
CA LYS A 12 0.16 4.30 12.83
C LYS A 12 0.03 3.26 11.72
N ILE A 13 1.07 3.07 10.90
CA ILE A 13 1.08 2.07 9.83
C ILE A 13 1.00 0.66 10.42
N ILE A 14 1.82 0.37 11.45
CA ILE A 14 1.80 -0.94 12.12
C ILE A 14 0.45 -1.23 12.77
N ALA A 15 -0.15 -0.23 13.42
CA ALA A 15 -1.45 -0.39 14.09
C ALA A 15 -2.66 -0.38 13.12
N SER A 16 -2.44 -0.19 11.82
CA SER A 16 -3.53 -0.08 10.85
C SER A 16 -4.22 -1.42 10.60
N LYS A 17 -5.55 -1.39 10.49
CA LYS A 17 -6.38 -2.59 10.25
C LYS A 17 -6.66 -2.83 8.76
N VAL A 18 -5.74 -2.42 7.89
CA VAL A 18 -5.98 -2.42 6.43
C VAL A 18 -6.26 -3.81 5.86
N TYR A 19 -5.81 -4.87 6.53
CA TYR A 19 -5.92 -6.25 6.04
C TYR A 19 -7.26 -6.91 6.30
N ASP A 20 -8.15 -6.27 7.07
CA ASP A 20 -9.53 -6.75 7.21
C ASP A 20 -10.27 -6.72 5.86
N VAL A 21 -9.86 -5.81 4.96
CA VAL A 21 -10.51 -5.59 3.65
C VAL A 21 -9.55 -5.65 2.45
N ALA A 22 -8.23 -5.56 2.67
CA ALA A 22 -7.24 -5.54 1.60
C ALA A 22 -6.34 -6.76 1.64
N SER A 23 -6.02 -7.31 0.48
CA SER A 23 -5.11 -8.45 0.35
C SER A 23 -3.65 -8.02 0.16
N PHE A 24 -2.73 -8.98 0.31
CA PHE A 24 -1.35 -8.81 -0.16
C PHE A 24 -1.33 -8.94 -1.68
N THR A 25 -1.13 -7.81 -2.37
CA THR A 25 -1.02 -7.79 -3.83
C THR A 25 0.39 -8.16 -4.29
N PRO A 26 0.55 -8.79 -5.45
CA PRO A 26 1.86 -9.22 -5.93
C PRO A 26 2.78 -8.04 -6.30
N LEU A 27 4.08 -8.29 -6.22
CA LEU A 27 5.12 -7.47 -6.83
C LEU A 27 5.60 -8.18 -8.10
N SER A 28 5.05 -7.80 -9.25
CA SER A 28 5.25 -8.51 -10.51
C SER A 28 6.38 -7.88 -11.34
N SER A 29 7.19 -8.69 -12.01
CA SER A 29 8.21 -8.18 -12.92
C SER A 29 7.61 -7.66 -14.24
N ALA A 30 7.94 -6.44 -14.63
CA ALA A 30 7.56 -5.86 -15.91
C ALA A 30 8.59 -6.18 -17.01
N ARG A 31 8.73 -7.45 -17.37
CA ARG A 31 9.82 -7.97 -18.23
C ARG A 31 10.11 -7.13 -19.49
N LEU A 32 9.07 -6.76 -20.24
CA LEU A 32 9.22 -5.97 -21.47
C LEU A 32 9.76 -4.57 -21.18
N LEU A 33 9.23 -3.92 -20.16
CA LEU A 33 9.64 -2.58 -19.76
C LEU A 33 11.06 -2.60 -19.17
N SER A 34 11.37 -3.61 -18.36
CA SER A 34 12.71 -3.86 -17.80
C SER A 34 13.75 -4.02 -18.92
N LYS A 35 13.45 -4.82 -19.95
CA LYS A 35 14.33 -4.99 -21.11
C LYS A 35 14.51 -3.68 -21.89
N LYS A 36 13.41 -2.96 -22.13
CA LYS A 36 13.43 -1.69 -22.88
C LYS A 36 14.27 -0.61 -22.18
N LEU A 37 14.13 -0.50 -20.86
CA LEU A 37 14.78 0.53 -20.05
C LEU A 37 16.11 0.09 -19.41
N LYS A 38 16.54 -1.15 -19.69
CA LYS A 38 17.75 -1.76 -19.12
C LYS A 38 17.82 -1.63 -17.59
N ASN A 39 16.69 -1.87 -16.92
CA ASN A 39 16.58 -1.77 -15.46
C ASN A 39 15.62 -2.85 -14.92
N ASN A 40 15.71 -3.19 -13.62
CA ASN A 40 14.79 -4.12 -12.99
C ASN A 40 13.50 -3.39 -12.54
N ILE A 41 12.47 -3.43 -13.38
CA ILE A 41 11.20 -2.77 -13.11
C ILE A 41 10.19 -3.78 -12.55
N LEU A 42 9.65 -3.43 -11.39
CA LEU A 42 8.67 -4.19 -10.64
C LEU A 42 7.38 -3.37 -10.50
N LEU A 43 6.23 -4.02 -10.59
CA LEU A 43 4.91 -3.43 -10.47
C LEU A 43 4.23 -3.96 -9.20
N LYS A 44 3.88 -3.07 -8.29
CA LYS A 44 3.03 -3.40 -7.14
C LYS A 44 1.58 -3.38 -7.59
N ARG A 45 0.95 -4.56 -7.68
CA ARG A 45 -0.37 -4.76 -8.31
C ARG A 45 -1.55 -4.39 -7.42
N GLU A 46 -1.60 -3.14 -6.94
CA GLU A 46 -2.75 -2.63 -6.13
C GLU A 46 -4.07 -2.57 -6.90
N ASP A 47 -4.03 -2.71 -8.22
CA ASP A 47 -5.19 -2.96 -9.08
C ASP A 47 -5.90 -4.28 -8.77
N MET A 48 -5.24 -5.24 -8.11
CA MET A 48 -5.83 -6.54 -7.75
C MET A 48 -6.62 -6.50 -6.43
N GLN A 49 -6.83 -5.32 -5.84
CA GLN A 49 -7.74 -5.16 -4.70
C GLN A 49 -9.20 -5.27 -5.15
N PRO A 50 -10.16 -5.57 -4.24
CA PRO A 50 -11.59 -5.66 -4.58
C PRO A 50 -12.19 -4.41 -5.23
N VAL A 51 -11.60 -3.22 -4.99
CA VAL A 51 -12.02 -1.94 -5.56
C VAL A 51 -11.10 -1.46 -6.69
N PHE A 52 -10.30 -2.37 -7.26
CA PHE A 52 -9.34 -2.14 -8.34
C PHE A 52 -8.32 -1.02 -8.08
N SER A 53 -8.10 -0.65 -6.81
CA SER A 53 -7.14 0.37 -6.43
C SER A 53 -6.75 0.27 -4.95
N PHE A 54 -5.66 0.93 -4.58
CA PHE A 54 -5.16 0.98 -3.21
C PHE A 54 -6.08 1.76 -2.24
N LYS A 55 -7.09 2.47 -2.73
CA LYS A 55 -7.89 3.43 -1.93
C LYS A 55 -8.64 2.77 -0.76
N VAL A 56 -9.02 1.50 -0.89
CA VAL A 56 -9.71 0.74 0.17
C VAL A 56 -8.92 0.72 1.48
N ARG A 57 -7.58 0.65 1.41
CA ARG A 57 -6.72 0.61 2.59
C ARG A 57 -6.88 1.87 3.45
N GLY A 58 -6.73 3.03 2.82
CA GLY A 58 -6.80 4.33 3.51
C GLY A 58 -8.21 4.66 4.00
N ALA A 59 -9.22 4.41 3.15
CA ALA A 59 -10.61 4.63 3.51
C ALA A 59 -11.01 3.79 4.72
N TYR A 60 -10.74 2.48 4.69
CA TYR A 60 -11.07 1.58 5.80
C TYR A 60 -10.32 1.92 7.09
N ASN A 61 -9.02 2.23 7.02
CA ASN A 61 -8.27 2.62 8.20
C ASN A 61 -8.80 3.92 8.83
N LYS A 62 -9.32 4.86 8.02
CA LYS A 62 -9.92 6.10 8.54
C LYS A 62 -11.29 5.86 9.16
N ILE A 63 -12.12 5.02 8.54
CA ILE A 63 -13.48 4.72 9.00
C ILE A 63 -13.46 3.85 10.27
N SER A 64 -12.61 2.83 10.32
CA SER A 64 -12.52 1.88 11.46
C SER A 64 -12.05 2.47 12.79
N ILE A 65 -11.56 3.71 12.80
CA ILE A 65 -11.14 4.44 14.01
C ILE A 65 -12.15 5.51 14.45
N LEU A 66 -13.23 5.71 13.69
CA LEU A 66 -14.30 6.61 14.10
C LEU A 66 -15.01 6.00 15.31
N LYS A 67 -15.30 6.84 16.29
CA LYS A 67 -16.18 6.51 17.41
C LYS A 67 -17.54 7.10 17.11
N GLU A 68 -18.58 6.46 17.61
CA GLU A 68 -19.92 7.04 17.71
C GLU A 68 -19.90 8.34 18.52
#